data_AF-A0A1C5JRZ2-F1
#
_entry.id   AF-A0A1C5JRZ2-F1
#
_cell.length_a   1.000
_cell.length_b   1.000
_cell.length_c   1.000
_cell.angle_alpha   90.00
_cell.angle_beta   90.00
_cell.angle_gamma   90.00
#
_symmetry.space_group_name_H-M   'P 1'
#
loop_
_entity.id
_entity.type
_entity.pdbx_description
1 polymer ?
#
loop_
_entity_poly.entity_id
_entity_poly.type
_entity_poly.pdbx_seq_one_letter_code
_entity_poly.pdbx_strand_id
1 'polypeptide(L)'
;MSYHGPAGVAGNAVQVHLSGRWEPVDGRYHWGGRIEPEPQVVRLLRSGRRDVELRIADRVSPARLAEVDPWGGVRITGVGDPPWPPAAEPVVAPEPVEE
;
A
#
# COMPACT_ATOMS: atom_id res chain seq x y z
N MET A 1 -9.53 7.45 2.39
CA MET A 1 -8.17 7.52 2.99
C MET A 1 -7.19 6.97 1.97
N SER A 2 -6.04 7.64 1.80
CA SER A 2 -4.99 7.23 0.88
C SER A 2 -3.63 7.24 1.59
N TYR A 3 -2.70 6.44 1.09
CA TYR A 3 -1.34 6.32 1.58
C TYR A 3 -0.38 6.33 0.39
N HIS A 4 0.65 7.14 0.48
CA HIS A 4 1.77 7.12 -0.45
C HIS A 4 3.05 7.06 0.35
N GLY A 5 3.84 6.01 0.15
CA GLY A 5 5.10 5.86 0.86
C GLY A 5 5.68 4.44 0.82
N PRO A 6 6.72 4.21 1.64
CA PRO A 6 7.45 2.96 1.65
C PRO A 6 6.65 1.83 2.28
N ALA A 7 6.69 0.66 1.65
CA ALA A 7 6.11 -0.58 2.14
C ALA A 7 7.04 -1.76 1.91
N GLY A 8 6.73 -2.89 2.54
CA GLY A 8 7.38 -4.18 2.32
C GLY A 8 6.41 -5.16 1.65
N VAL A 9 6.81 -5.79 0.56
CA VAL A 9 6.03 -6.83 -0.12
C VAL A 9 6.87 -8.10 -0.25
N ALA A 10 6.44 -9.16 0.44
CA ALA A 10 7.15 -10.45 0.46
C ALA A 10 8.66 -10.33 0.75
N GLY A 11 9.04 -9.38 1.63
CA GLY A 11 10.44 -9.10 2.01
C GLY A 11 11.16 -8.06 1.15
N ASN A 12 10.53 -7.51 0.10
CA ASN A 12 11.11 -6.47 -0.74
C ASN A 12 10.61 -5.09 -0.34
N ALA A 13 11.52 -4.12 -0.18
CA ALA A 13 11.15 -2.72 0.02
C ALA A 13 10.63 -2.11 -1.28
N VAL A 14 9.49 -1.42 -1.22
CA VAL A 14 8.79 -0.85 -2.38
C VAL A 14 8.19 0.51 -2.04
N GLN A 15 7.85 1.30 -3.06
CA GLN A 15 6.96 2.45 -2.94
C GLN A 15 5.56 2.08 -3.40
N VAL A 16 4.55 2.48 -2.63
CA VAL A 16 3.14 2.16 -2.92
C VAL A 16 2.27 3.40 -2.87
N HIS A 17 1.25 3.40 -3.72
CA HIS A 17 0.16 4.37 -3.76
C HIS A 17 -1.12 3.59 -3.52
N LEU A 18 -1.68 3.72 -2.33
CA LEU A 18 -2.83 2.96 -1.87
C LEU A 18 -3.99 3.87 -1.51
N SER A 19 -5.19 3.35 -1.72
CA SER A 19 -6.44 3.99 -1.33
C SER A 19 -7.41 2.92 -0.85
N GLY A 20 -8.33 3.29 0.02
CA GLY A 20 -9.35 2.35 0.47
C GLY A 20 -10.66 3.01 0.84
N ARG A 21 -11.72 2.20 0.80
CA ARG A 21 -13.10 2.57 1.05
C ARG A 21 -13.81 1.45 1.81
N TRP A 22 -14.74 1.83 2.67
CA TRP A 22 -15.69 0.90 3.27
C TRP A 22 -16.70 0.42 2.23
N GLU A 23 -16.80 -0.90 2.04
CA GLU A 23 -17.77 -1.52 1.16
C GLU A 23 -19.01 -1.94 1.98
N PRO A 24 -20.16 -1.27 1.80
CA PRO A 24 -21.36 -1.57 2.57
C PRO A 24 -21.96 -2.95 2.24
N VAL A 25 -21.68 -3.49 1.05
CA VAL A 25 -22.26 -4.77 0.60
C VAL A 25 -21.78 -5.94 1.46
N ASP A 26 -20.50 -5.99 1.79
CA ASP A 26 -19.91 -7.07 2.59
C ASP A 26 -19.47 -6.62 3.99
N GLY A 27 -19.61 -5.33 4.30
CA GLY A 27 -19.25 -4.76 5.60
C GLY A 27 -17.75 -4.83 5.86
N ARG A 28 -16.92 -4.73 4.81
CA ARG A 28 -15.46 -4.78 4.92
C ARG A 28 -14.83 -3.54 4.33
N TYR A 29 -13.64 -3.22 4.81
CA TYR A 29 -12.83 -2.18 4.20
C TYR A 29 -12.03 -2.79 3.05
N HIS A 30 -12.26 -2.29 1.84
CA HIS A 30 -11.55 -2.71 0.63
C HIS A 30 -10.51 -1.66 0.32
N TRP A 31 -9.29 -2.11 0.09
CA TRP A 31 -8.19 -1.24 -0.24
C TRP A 31 -7.40 -1.78 -1.42
N GLY A 32 -6.73 -0.88 -2.12
CA GLY A 32 -5.90 -1.23 -3.23
C GLY A 32 -5.23 -0.03 -3.86
N GLY A 33 -4.40 -0.33 -4.83
CA GLY A 33 -3.67 0.66 -5.57
C GLY A 33 -2.53 0.02 -6.34
N ARG A 34 -1.39 0.68 -6.32
CA ARG A 34 -0.27 0.34 -7.17
C ARG A 34 1.03 0.34 -6.38
N ILE A 35 1.88 -0.62 -6.69
CA ILE A 35 3.29 -0.67 -6.33
C ILE A 35 4.05 -0.04 -7.50
N GLU A 36 4.95 0.91 -7.21
CA GLU A 36 5.87 1.46 -8.20
C GLU A 36 6.73 0.35 -8.85
N PRO A 37 7.35 0.60 -10.02
CA PRO A 37 8.12 -0.41 -10.73
C PRO A 37 9.23 -1.05 -9.86
N GLU A 38 8.98 -2.27 -9.40
CA GLU A 38 9.92 -3.07 -8.62
C GLU A 38 10.13 -4.43 -9.30
N PRO A 39 11.32 -4.70 -9.88
CA PRO A 39 11.62 -5.95 -10.58
C PRO A 39 11.34 -7.21 -9.76
N GLN A 40 11.57 -7.19 -8.44
CA GLN A 40 11.32 -8.36 -7.60
C GLN A 40 9.82 -8.66 -7.48
N VAL A 41 8.98 -7.64 -7.35
CA VAL A 41 7.51 -7.83 -7.27
C VAL A 41 6.97 -8.31 -8.61
N VAL A 42 7.47 -7.79 -9.73
CA VAL A 42 7.11 -8.27 -11.06
C VAL A 42 7.52 -9.74 -11.24
N ARG A 43 8.71 -10.13 -10.76
CA ARG A 43 9.16 -11.53 -10.77
C ARG A 43 8.23 -12.44 -9.96
N LEU A 44 7.79 -12.02 -8.77
CA LEU A 44 6.84 -12.76 -7.94
C LEU A 44 5.51 -12.98 -8.67
N LEU A 45 4.96 -11.93 -9.28
CA LEU A 45 3.71 -12.04 -10.04
C LEU A 45 3.87 -12.98 -11.24
N ARG A 46 4.97 -12.86 -11.98
CA ARG A 46 5.27 -13.74 -13.13
C ARG A 46 5.55 -15.19 -12.74
N SER A 47 6.01 -15.45 -11.52
CA SER A 47 6.16 -16.81 -10.98
C SER A 47 4.82 -17.40 -10.49
N GLY A 48 3.71 -16.69 -10.66
CA GLY A 48 2.38 -17.12 -10.24
C GLY A 48 2.03 -16.81 -8.79
N ARG A 49 2.91 -16.11 -8.04
CA ARG A 49 2.63 -15.73 -6.65
C ARG A 49 1.72 -14.50 -6.63
N ARG A 50 0.44 -14.74 -6.35
CA ARG A 50 -0.57 -13.66 -6.23
C ARG A 50 -0.77 -13.23 -4.78
N ASP A 51 -0.82 -14.18 -3.86
CA ASP A 51 -1.06 -13.88 -2.44
C ASP A 51 0.27 -13.53 -1.74
N VAL A 52 0.31 -12.33 -1.16
CA VAL A 52 1.47 -11.75 -0.51
C VAL A 52 1.07 -11.02 0.77
N GLU A 53 2.05 -10.76 1.62
CA GLU A 53 1.87 -9.88 2.77
C GLU A 53 2.37 -8.49 2.41
N LEU A 54 1.53 -7.48 2.65
CA LEU A 54 1.91 -6.07 2.61
C LEU A 54 2.24 -5.62 4.03
N ARG A 55 3.45 -5.09 4.22
CA ARG A 55 3.91 -4.51 5.48
C ARG A 55 4.05 -3.00 5.34
N ILE A 56 3.42 -2.22 6.22
CA ILE A 56 3.58 -0.77 6.29
C ILE A 56 3.79 -0.41 7.76
N ALA A 57 4.94 0.19 8.08
CA ALA A 57 5.37 0.36 9.47
C ALA A 57 5.24 -0.98 10.24
N ASP A 58 4.54 -0.98 11.37
CA ASP A 58 4.34 -2.16 12.22
C ASP A 58 3.11 -3.00 11.84
N ARG A 59 2.42 -2.65 10.75
CA ARG A 59 1.18 -3.32 10.31
C ARG A 59 1.48 -4.29 9.18
N VAL A 60 0.87 -5.48 9.28
CA VAL A 60 0.93 -6.52 8.24
C VAL A 60 -0.49 -6.82 7.80
N SER A 61 -0.73 -6.83 6.49
CA SER A 61 -2.05 -7.19 5.95
C SER A 61 -1.93 -8.13 4.75
N PRO A 62 -2.84 -9.11 4.63
CA PRO A 62 -2.90 -9.97 3.46
C PRO A 62 -3.29 -9.14 2.24
N ALA A 63 -2.59 -9.39 1.14
CA ALA A 63 -2.74 -8.64 -0.10
C ALA A 63 -2.63 -9.58 -1.31
N ARG A 64 -3.17 -9.11 -2.44
CA ARG A 64 -3.15 -9.83 -3.71
C ARG A 64 -2.52 -8.97 -4.79
N LEU A 65 -1.49 -9.50 -5.43
CA LEU A 65 -0.93 -8.97 -6.68
C LEU A 65 -1.85 -9.38 -7.84
N ALA A 66 -2.25 -8.40 -8.65
CA ALA A 66 -3.19 -8.59 -9.75
C ALA A 66 -2.49 -8.60 -11.12
N GLU A 67 -2.06 -7.44 -11.59
CA GLU A 67 -1.50 -7.24 -12.93
C GLU A 67 -0.30 -6.29 -12.91
N VAL A 68 0.58 -6.42 -13.90
CA VAL A 68 1.63 -5.44 -14.16
C VAL A 68 1.02 -4.36 -15.05
N ASP A 69 1.04 -3.11 -14.60
CA ASP A 69 0.52 -2.01 -15.40
C ASP A 69 1.48 -1.60 -16.54
N PRO A 70 1.02 -0.81 -17.53
CA PRO A 70 1.84 -0.43 -18.69
C PRO A 70 3.14 0.33 -18.35
N TRP A 71 3.24 0.93 -17.17
CA TRP A 71 4.42 1.65 -16.70
C TRP A 71 5.32 0.78 -15.82
N GLY A 72 5.05 -0.53 -15.74
CA GLY A 72 5.91 -1.51 -15.08
C GLY A 72 5.69 -1.66 -13.57
N GLY A 73 4.70 -0.99 -12.99
CA GLY A 73 4.31 -1.24 -11.60
C GLY A 73 3.42 -2.48 -11.47
N VAL A 74 3.04 -2.80 -10.24
CA VAL A 74 2.17 -3.95 -9.96
C VAL A 74 0.95 -3.50 -9.19
N ARG A 75 -0.23 -3.86 -9.68
CA ARG A 75 -1.49 -3.60 -8.98
C ARG A 75 -1.63 -4.52 -7.78
N ILE A 76 -1.98 -3.94 -6.63
CA ILE A 76 -2.13 -4.65 -5.36
C ILE A 76 -3.48 -4.30 -4.75
N THR A 77 -4.16 -5.31 -4.19
CA THR A 77 -5.44 -5.14 -3.49
C THR A 77 -5.44 -5.92 -2.19
N GLY A 78 -6.33 -5.56 -1.28
CA GLY A 78 -6.57 -6.31 -0.05
C GLY A 78 -7.91 -5.92 0.58
N VAL A 79 -8.31 -6.73 1.55
CA VAL A 79 -9.58 -6.59 2.26
C VAL A 79 -9.32 -6.72 3.75
N GLY A 80 -10.04 -5.94 4.56
CA GLY A 80 -9.89 -5.90 6.01
C GLY A 80 -9.33 -4.56 6.47
N ASP A 81 -8.71 -4.54 7.64
CA ASP A 81 -8.21 -3.30 8.23
C ASP A 81 -7.26 -2.52 7.30
N PRO A 82 -7.31 -1.19 7.33
CA PRO A 82 -6.38 -0.36 6.56
C PRO A 82 -4.94 -0.71 6.95
N PRO A 83 -4.08 -1.07 5.97
CA PRO A 83 -2.72 -1.50 6.24
C PRO A 83 -1.80 -0.34 6.65
N TRP A 84 -2.20 0.90 6.39
CA TRP A 84 -1.44 2.10 6.77
C TRP A 84 -2.01 2.77 8.03
N PRO A 85 -1.17 3.43 8.84
CA PRO A 85 -1.64 4.30 9.91
C PRO A 85 -2.48 5.45 9.32
N PRO A 86 -3.44 6.04 10.08
CA PRO A 86 -4.10 7.26 9.65
C PRO A 86 -3.03 8.28 9.25
N ALA A 87 -3.28 9.03 8.16
CA ALA A 87 -2.34 10.03 7.68
C ALA A 87 -1.88 10.86 8.88
N ALA A 88 -0.57 10.84 9.16
CA ALA A 88 -0.02 11.69 10.20
C ALA A 88 -0.45 13.11 9.85
N GLU A 89 -1.20 13.75 10.73
CA GLU A 89 -1.50 15.17 10.60
C GLU A 89 -0.16 15.87 10.34
N PRO A 90 -0.07 16.75 9.32
CA PRO A 90 1.15 17.49 9.09
C PRO A 90 1.50 18.17 10.40
N VAL A 91 2.66 17.81 10.97
CA VAL A 91 3.18 18.47 12.16
C VAL A 91 3.45 19.90 11.72
N VAL A 92 2.51 20.81 12.00
CA VAL A 92 2.70 22.23 11.76
C VAL A 92 3.88 22.62 12.64
N ALA A 93 5.04 22.85 12.03
CA ALA A 93 6.17 23.39 12.76
C ALA A 93 5.71 24.72 13.40
N PRO A 94 5.95 24.95 14.70
CA PRO A 94 5.64 26.26 15.27
C PRO A 94 6.43 27.30 14.51
N GLU A 95 5.74 28.28 13.92
CA GLU A 95 6.39 29.43 13.30
C GLU A 95 7.28 30.10 14.36
N PRO A 96 8.51 30.52 14.00
CA PRO A 96 9.35 31.24 14.94
C PRO A 96 8.62 32.54 15.29
N VAL A 97 8.23 32.67 16.56
CA VAL A 97 7.83 33.95 17.14
C VAL A 97 9.06 34.84 17.11
N GLU A 98 9.08 35.78 16.18
CA GLU A 98 10.06 36.86 16.13
C GLU A 98 9.66 37.89 17.21
N GLU A 99 10.56 38.14 18.15
CA GLU A 99 10.43 39.12 19.26
C GLU A 99 10.97 40.50 18.86
#